data_AF-A0A0Q8FL94-F1
#
_entry.id   AF-A0A0Q8FL94-F1
#
_cell.length_a   1.000
_cell.length_b   1.000
_cell.length_c   1.000
_cell.angle_alpha   90.00
_cell.angle_beta   90.00
_cell.angle_gamma   90.00
#
_symmetry.space_group_name_H-M   'P 1'
#
loop_
_entity.id
_entity.type
_entity.pdbx_description
1 polymer ?
#
loop_
_entity_poly.entity_id
_entity_poly.type
_entity_poly.pdbx_seq_one_letter_code
_entity_poly.pdbx_strand_id
1 'polypeptide(L)' 'MVTSKGIAGVPRASLVVIMATLTYFGLPETWIALVLGVDHLLDMGRSATNVVGNSVAAAVVAKWEGELDEPEGDEART' A
#
# COMPACT_ATOMS: atom_id res chain seq x y z
N MET A 1 -1.13 -1.21 13.28
CA MET A 1 -0.12 -1.72 12.33
C MET A 1 -0.25 -3.23 12.03
N VAL A 2 -0.80 -4.05 12.94
CA VAL A 2 -1.01 -5.51 12.73
C VAL A 2 -1.94 -5.83 11.55
N THR A 3 -2.98 -5.03 11.33
CA THR A 3 -3.95 -5.22 10.24
C THR A 3 -3.42 -4.86 8.85
N SER A 4 -2.42 -3.98 8.75
CA SER A 4 -1.88 -3.50 7.47
C SER A 4 -0.78 -4.42 6.91
N LYS A 5 0.09 -4.97 7.78
CA LYS A 5 1.17 -5.87 7.34
C LYS A 5 0.70 -7.30 7.05
N GLY A 6 -0.35 -7.79 7.74
CA GLY A 6 -0.90 -9.13 7.51
C GLY A 6 -1.69 -9.29 6.20
N ILE A 7 -2.16 -8.18 5.63
CA ILE A 7 -2.93 -8.15 4.36
C ILE A 7 -2.02 -8.26 3.12
N ALA A 8 -0.73 -7.96 3.25
CA ALA A 8 0.19 -7.83 2.12
C ALA A 8 0.36 -9.09 1.25
N GLY A 9 0.05 -10.28 1.78
CA GLY A 9 0.18 -11.55 1.06
C GLY A 9 -1.11 -12.13 0.49
N VAL A 10 -2.26 -11.50 0.72
CA VAL A 10 -3.57 -12.06 0.35
C VAL A 10 -4.19 -11.22 -0.77
N PRO A 11 -4.29 -11.75 -2.00
CA PRO A 11 -4.97 -11.06 -3.10
C PRO A 11 -6.38 -10.62 -2.69
N ARG A 12 -6.74 -9.36 -2.99
CA ARG A 12 -8.06 -8.79 -2.71
C ARG A 12 -8.48 -8.80 -1.24
N ALA A 13 -7.53 -8.84 -0.29
CA ALA A 13 -7.85 -8.79 1.14
C ALA A 13 -8.62 -7.54 1.57
N SER A 14 -8.58 -6.44 0.79
CA SER A 14 -9.45 -5.28 0.98
C SER A 14 -10.94 -5.63 0.93
N LEU A 15 -11.35 -6.58 0.07
CA LEU A 15 -12.75 -7.00 -0.03
C LEU A 15 -13.24 -7.71 1.23
N VAL A 16 -12.37 -8.50 1.86
CA VAL A 16 -12.68 -9.16 3.14
C VAL A 16 -12.89 -8.12 4.23
N VAL A 17 -12.04 -7.09 4.28
CA VAL A 17 -12.18 -5.98 5.23
C VAL A 17 -13.45 -5.17 4.99
N ILE A 18 -13.76 -4.86 3.72
CA ILE A 18 -14.98 -4.13 3.35
C ILE A 18 -16.22 -4.94 3.72
N MET A 19 -16.23 -6.25 3.44
CA MET A 19 -17.33 -7.14 3.82
C MET A 19 -17.55 -7.15 5.34
N ALA A 20 -16.48 -7.31 6.12
CA ALA A 20 -16.56 -7.24 7.58
C ALA A 20 -17.08 -5.88 8.08
N THR A 21 -16.70 -4.80 7.40
CA THR A 21 -17.16 -3.44 7.73
C THR A 21 -18.65 -3.25 7.41
N LEU A 22 -19.15 -3.77 6.28
CA LEU A 22 -20.58 -3.73 5.94
C LEU A 22 -21.41 -4.43 7.02
N THR A 23 -21.00 -5.64 7.43
CA THR A 23 -21.66 -6.39 8.50
C THR A 23 -21.64 -5.64 9.83
N TYR A 24 -20.51 -4.99 10.16
CA TYR A 24 -20.40 -4.18 11.38
C TYR A 24 -21.43 -3.04 11.44
N PHE A 25 -21.74 -2.42 10.30
CA PHE A 25 -22.76 -1.36 10.20
C PHE A 25 -24.17 -1.87 9.88
N GLY A 26 -24.39 -3.18 9.84
CA GLY A 26 -25.71 -3.77 9.50
C GLY A 26 -26.11 -3.58 8.04
N LEU A 27 -25.16 -3.33 7.15
CA LEU A 27 -25.40 -3.17 5.72
C LEU A 27 -25.36 -4.53 5.00
N PRO A 28 -26.20 -4.75 3.98
CA PRO A 28 -26.17 -5.97 3.18
C PRO A 28 -24.79 -6.27 2.55
N GLU A 29 -24.37 -7.52 2.56
CA GLU A 29 -23.11 -7.93 1.92
C GLU A 29 -23.13 -7.76 0.39
N THR A 30 -24.31 -7.77 -0.22
CA THR A 30 -24.52 -7.60 -1.66
C THR A 30 -24.01 -6.25 -2.20
N TRP A 31 -23.85 -5.24 -1.34
CA TRP A 31 -23.28 -3.94 -1.73
C TRP A 31 -21.82 -4.04 -2.20
N ILE A 32 -21.09 -5.11 -1.85
CA ILE A 32 -19.71 -5.31 -2.33
C ILE A 32 -19.62 -5.51 -3.85
N ALA A 33 -20.71 -5.93 -4.49
CA ALA A 33 -20.80 -6.05 -5.95
C ALA A 33 -20.52 -4.72 -6.68
N LEU A 34 -20.83 -3.59 -6.05
CA LEU A 34 -20.55 -2.26 -6.61
C LEU A 34 -19.04 -1.96 -6.66
N VAL A 35 -18.29 -2.47 -5.68
CA VAL A 35 -16.85 -2.22 -5.54
C VAL A 35 -16.04 -3.19 -6.39
N LEU A 36 -16.57 -4.39 -6.66
CA LEU A 36 -15.92 -5.44 -7.45
C LEU A 36 -15.39 -4.98 -8.81
N GLY A 37 -16.11 -4.07 -9.48
CA GLY A 37 -15.72 -3.53 -10.78
C GLY A 37 -14.48 -2.63 -10.76
N VAL A 38 -14.25 -1.91 -9.65
CA VAL A 38 -13.10 -1.01 -9.51
C VAL A 38 -11.98 -1.60 -8.65
N ASP A 39 -12.26 -2.66 -7.89
CA ASP A 39 -11.32 -3.23 -6.94
C ASP A 39 -10.00 -3.64 -7.60
N HIS A 40 -10.00 -4.14 -8.84
CA HIS A 40 -8.75 -4.49 -9.54
C HIS A 40 -7.79 -3.29 -9.68
N LEU A 41 -8.30 -2.13 -10.10
CA LEU A 41 -7.49 -0.91 -10.23
C LEU A 41 -7.06 -0.40 -8.85
N LEU A 42 -7.98 -0.40 -7.89
CA LEU A 42 -7.72 0.08 -6.53
C LEU A 42 -6.72 -0.80 -5.78
N ASP A 43 -6.72 -2.11 -6.03
CA ASP A 43 -5.79 -3.07 -5.43
C ASP A 43 -4.36 -2.86 -5.94
N MET A 44 -4.21 -2.63 -7.26
CA MET A 44 -2.92 -2.25 -7.86
C MET A 44 -2.45 -0.89 -7.33
N GLY A 45 -3.34 0.10 -7.27
CA GLY A 45 -3.02 1.44 -6.74
C GLY A 45 -2.54 1.38 -5.29
N ARG A 46 -3.21 0.59 -4.45
CA ARG A 46 -2.81 0.38 -3.05
C ARG A 46 -1.44 -0.26 -2.93
N SER A 47 -1.15 -1.28 -3.75
CA SER A 47 0.16 -1.92 -3.79
C SER A 47 1.25 -0.93 -4.21
N ALA A 48 1.00 -0.12 -5.24
CA ALA A 48 1.93 0.91 -5.70
C ALA A 48 2.23 1.94 -4.60
N THR A 49 1.20 2.49 -3.93
CA THR A 49 1.40 3.47 -2.85
C THR A 49 2.13 2.88 -1.65
N ASN A 50 1.88 1.61 -1.33
CA ASN A 50 2.57 0.92 -0.23
C ASN A 50 4.06 0.72 -0.54
N VAL A 51 4.40 0.36 -1.78
CA VAL A 51 5.80 0.25 -2.21
C VAL A 51 6.48 1.61 -2.11
N VAL A 52 5.90 2.66 -2.70
CA VAL A 52 6.45 4.03 -2.66
C VAL A 52 6.65 4.50 -1.22
N GLY A 53 5.64 4.35 -0.36
CA GLY A 53 5.71 4.78 1.04
C GLY A 53 6.81 4.05 1.81
N ASN A 54 6.94 2.73 1.64
CA ASN A 54 7.99 1.95 2.30
C ASN A 54 9.39 2.30 1.78
N SER A 55 9.54 2.50 0.46
CA SER A 55 10.82 2.91 -0.13
C SER A 55 11.26 4.29 0.35
N VAL A 56 10.34 5.26 0.42
CA VAL A 56 10.62 6.59 0.96
C VAL A 56 10.97 6.50 2.45
N ALA A 57 10.21 5.74 3.23
CA ALA A 57 10.51 5.54 4.65
C ALA A 57 11.90 4.94 4.86
N ALA A 58 12.27 3.92 4.05
CA ALA A 58 13.60 3.32 4.11
C ALA A 58 14.70 4.33 3.78
N ALA A 59 14.55 5.14 2.73
CA ALA A 59 15.51 6.18 2.36
C ALA A 59 15.64 7.26 3.44
N VAL A 60 14.53 7.70 4.04
CA VAL A 60 14.54 8.68 5.14
C VAL A 60 15.25 8.12 6.36
N VAL A 61 14.97 6.87 6.74
CA VAL A 61 15.64 6.20 7.87
C VAL A 61 17.14 6.06 7.57
N ALA A 62 17.53 5.60 6.39
CA ALA A 62 18.93 5.49 6.00
C ALA A 62 19.65 6.84 6.09
N LYS A 63 19.01 7.95 5.68
CA LYS A 63 19.57 9.29 5.81
C LYS A 63 19.76 9.71 7.26
N TRP A 64 18.81 9.38 8.14
CA TRP A 64 18.93 9.70 9.57
C TRP A 64 20.02 8.89 10.27
N GLU A 65 20.24 7.65 9.86
CA GLU A 65 21.30 6.78 10.38
C GLU A 65 22.68 7.07 9.75
N GLY A 66 22.75 7.95 8.74
CA GLY A 66 24.00 8.25 8.02
C GLY A 66 24.45 7.16 7.04
N GLU A 67 23.56 6.22 6.72
CA GLU A 67 23.78 5.07 5.82
C GLU A 67 23.29 5.33 4.38
N LEU A 68 22.73 6.50 4.11
CA LEU A 68 22.33 6.90 2.76
C LEU A 68 23.49 7.61 2.08
N ASP A 69 24.11 6.94 1.11
CA ASP A 69 25.13 7.55 0.26
C ASP A 69 24.60 8.85 -0.36
N GLU A 70 25.38 9.92 -0.27
CA GLU A 70 25.10 11.12 -1.06
C GLU A 70 25.17 10.72 -2.54
N PRO A 71 24.16 11.08 -3.36
CA PRO A 71 24.26 10.81 -4.78
C PRO A 71 25.54 11.48 -5.26
N GLU A 72 26.52 10.69 -5.72
CA GLU A 72 27.67 11.18 -6.44
C GLU A 72 27.12 12.15 -7.48
N GLY A 73 27.48 13.43 -7.32
CA GLY A 73 27.10 14.46 -8.26
C GLY A 73 27.42 13.94 -9.65
N ASP A 74 26.47 14.08 -10.56
CA ASP A 74 26.69 13.92 -11.99
C ASP A 74 27.72 14.98 -12.40
N GLU A 75 29.00 14.71 -12.09
CA GLU A 75 30.14 15.31 -12.73
C GLU A 75 30.05 14.84 -14.17
N ALA A 76 29.32 15.62 -14.96
CA ALA A 76 29.80 16.21 -16.21
C ALA A 76 31.12 15.59 -16.71
N ARG A 77 31.07 14.31 -17.08
CA ARG A 77 32.13 13.63 -17.81
C ARG A 77 31.75 13.70 -19.28
N THR A 78 32.20 14.81 -19.87
CA THR A 78 32.70 14.97 -21.26
C THR A 78 31.82 14.50 -22.41
#